data_AF-A0A6B9FJE2-F1
#
_entry.id   AF-A0A6B9FJE2-F1
#
_cell.length_a   1.000
_cell.length_b   1.000
_cell.length_c   1.000
_cell.angle_alpha   90.00
_cell.angle_beta   90.00
_cell.angle_gamma   90.00
#
_symmetry.space_group_name_H-M   'P 1'
#
loop_
_entity.id
_entity.type
_entity.pdbx_description
1 polymer ?
#
loop_
_entity_poly.entity_id
_entity_poly.type
_entity_poly.pdbx_seq_one_letter_code
_entity_poly.pdbx_strand_id
1 'polypeptide(L)'
;MSSLSAELAPEDRFDAAEPARVIEIGEITAGIAVPEGRGVRFFSSARDFDGLDGAVFRTTAQAARAARERVSARAPSTARPDRARLRRA
;
A
#
# COMPACT_ATOMS: atom_id res chain seq x y z
N MET A 1 -30.24 40.00 7.50
CA MET A 1 -30.27 39.05 6.36
C MET A 1 -29.35 37.90 6.72
N SER A 2 -29.95 36.85 7.28
CA SER A 2 -29.30 35.55 7.52
C SER A 2 -28.79 34.93 6.22
N SER A 3 -27.89 33.95 6.39
CA SER A 3 -27.28 33.05 5.39
C SER A 3 -25.86 33.50 5.02
N LEU A 4 -24.80 32.71 5.17
CA LEU A 4 -24.73 31.25 5.15
C LEU A 4 -23.51 30.81 5.96
N SER A 5 -23.76 30.17 7.10
CA SER A 5 -22.79 29.35 7.83
C SER A 5 -22.44 28.14 6.97
N ALA A 6 -21.48 28.32 6.07
CA ALA A 6 -20.67 27.20 5.57
C ALA A 6 -19.38 27.18 6.40
N GLU A 7 -19.55 27.06 7.71
CA GLU A 7 -18.49 26.48 8.54
C GLU A 7 -18.42 25.03 8.07
N LEU A 8 -17.58 24.79 7.08
CA LEU A 8 -17.14 23.47 6.70
C LEU A 8 -16.53 22.90 7.98
N ALA A 9 -17.36 22.22 8.74
CA ALA A 9 -16.93 21.45 9.88
C ALA A 9 -15.74 20.62 9.40
N PRO A 10 -14.57 20.71 10.05
CA PRO A 10 -13.52 19.73 9.83
C PRO A 10 -14.03 18.42 10.44
N GLU A 11 -14.96 17.76 9.75
CA GLU A 11 -15.50 16.42 10.06
C GLU A 11 -14.44 15.35 9.73
N ASP A 12 -13.18 15.64 10.02
CA ASP A 12 -12.09 14.67 9.99
C ASP A 12 -11.19 14.93 11.21
N ARG A 13 -11.82 15.11 12.37
CA ARG A 13 -11.16 14.82 13.65
C ARG A 13 -11.06 13.29 13.81
N PHE A 14 -10.41 12.60 12.87
CA PHE A 14 -9.75 11.35 13.21
C PHE A 14 -8.44 11.70 13.93
N ASP A 15 -8.61 12.21 15.16
CA ASP A 15 -7.62 12.24 16.25
C ASP A 15 -6.15 12.42 15.84
N ALA A 16 -5.79 13.50 15.13
CA ALA A 16 -4.40 13.86 14.81
C ALA A 16 -3.49 12.73 14.28
N ALA A 17 -4.07 11.65 13.74
CA ALA A 17 -3.37 10.51 13.20
C ALA A 17 -3.22 10.77 11.71
N GLU A 18 -1.97 10.93 11.26
CA GLU A 18 -1.57 11.16 9.86
C GLU A 18 -2.58 10.61 8.85
N PRO A 19 -3.06 11.37 7.85
CA PRO A 19 -4.09 10.90 6.92
C PRO A 19 -3.68 9.63 6.19
N ALA A 20 -4.68 8.87 5.72
CA ALA A 20 -4.44 7.69 4.91
C ALA A 20 -3.52 8.00 3.73
N ARG A 21 -2.47 7.19 3.56
CA ARG A 21 -1.37 7.49 2.64
C ARG A 21 -1.17 6.35 1.65
N VAL A 22 -1.15 6.69 0.37
CA VAL A 22 -0.80 5.75 -0.70
C VAL A 22 0.69 5.41 -0.60
N ILE A 23 1.01 4.12 -0.72
CA ILE A 23 2.36 3.59 -0.75
C ILE A 23 2.66 3.11 -2.17
N GLU A 24 3.70 3.68 -2.75
CA GLU A 24 4.18 3.35 -4.09
C GLU A 24 5.60 2.79 -4.00
N ILE A 25 5.84 1.66 -4.67
CA ILE A 25 7.15 1.01 -4.74
C ILE A 25 7.60 0.99 -6.20
N GLY A 26 8.58 1.83 -6.52
CA GLY A 26 9.00 2.05 -7.91
C GLY A 26 7.84 2.64 -8.71
N GLU A 27 7.42 1.94 -9.76
CA GLU A 27 6.30 2.34 -10.63
C GLU A 27 4.97 1.67 -10.25
N ILE A 28 4.93 0.91 -9.15
CA ILE A 28 3.76 0.13 -8.75
C ILE A 28 3.14 0.74 -7.50
N THR A 29 1.85 1.12 -7.58
CA THR A 29 1.06 1.39 -6.39
C THR A 29 0.92 0.09 -5.61
N ALA A 30 1.53 0.02 -4.43
CA ALA A 30 1.54 -1.16 -3.60
C ALA A 30 0.26 -1.29 -2.78
N GLY A 31 -0.25 -0.15 -2.29
CA GLY A 31 -1.44 -0.12 -1.48
C GLY A 31 -1.67 1.23 -0.81
N ILE A 32 -2.64 1.26 0.10
CA ILE A 32 -2.91 2.40 0.99
C ILE A 32 -2.67 1.99 2.44
N ALA A 33 -2.00 2.86 3.20
CA ALA A 33 -1.86 2.74 4.64
C ALA A 33 -2.91 3.62 5.32
N VAL A 34 -3.85 2.99 6.00
CA VAL A 34 -4.93 3.65 6.75
C VAL A 34 -4.56 3.67 8.23
N PRO A 35 -4.58 4.81 8.91
CA PRO A 35 -4.32 4.88 10.35
C PRO A 35 -5.40 4.11 11.09
N GLU A 36 -4.99 3.26 12.01
CA GLU A 36 -5.89 2.56 12.91
C GLU A 36 -5.34 2.63 14.32
N GLY A 37 -5.97 3.45 15.19
CA GLY A 37 -5.82 3.52 16.65
C GLY A 37 -4.40 3.50 17.25
N ARG A 38 -3.63 2.44 17.01
CA ARG A 38 -2.27 2.17 17.51
C ARG A 38 -1.22 1.98 16.40
N GLY A 39 -1.59 2.16 15.14
CA GLY A 39 -0.72 1.90 13.99
C GLY A 39 -1.38 2.26 12.67
N VAL A 40 -1.00 1.54 11.62
CA VAL A 40 -1.56 1.68 10.27
C VAL A 40 -1.90 0.31 9.70
N ARG A 41 -3.10 0.14 9.16
CA ARG A 41 -3.47 -1.03 8.37
C ARG A 41 -3.10 -0.80 6.92
N PHE A 42 -2.43 -1.78 6.31
CA PHE A 42 -2.12 -1.78 4.90
C PHE A 42 -3.22 -2.48 4.11
N PHE A 43 -3.63 -1.91 2.99
CA PHE A 43 -4.53 -2.54 2.02
C PHE A 43 -3.82 -2.65 0.68
N SER A 44 -3.75 -3.86 0.12
CA SER A 44 -3.05 -4.09 -1.14
C SER A 44 -3.83 -3.51 -2.32
N SER A 45 -3.11 -2.99 -3.31
CA SER A 45 -3.68 -2.62 -4.62
C SER A 45 -3.22 -3.54 -5.75
N ALA A 46 -2.24 -4.41 -5.49
CA ALA A 46 -1.74 -5.39 -6.46
C ALA A 46 -1.45 -6.73 -5.81
N ARG A 47 -1.59 -7.81 -6.60
CA ARG A 47 -1.43 -9.21 -6.14
C ARG A 47 -0.09 -9.51 -5.46
N ASP A 48 0.94 -8.76 -5.85
CA ASP A 48 2.29 -8.90 -5.30
C ASP A 48 2.34 -8.53 -3.80
N PHE A 49 1.35 -7.76 -3.33
CA PHE A 49 1.25 -7.27 -1.96
C PHE A 49 0.12 -7.91 -1.15
N ASP A 50 -0.64 -8.86 -1.71
CA ASP A 50 -1.78 -9.49 -1.03
C ASP A 50 -1.42 -10.13 0.32
N GLY A 51 -0.20 -10.63 0.48
CA GLY A 51 0.25 -11.14 1.78
C GLY A 51 0.47 -10.05 2.85
N LEU A 52 0.34 -8.76 2.52
CA LEU A 52 0.34 -7.63 3.47
C LEU A 52 -1.08 -7.06 3.62
N ASP A 53 -2.06 -7.53 2.85
CA ASP A 53 -3.41 -7.01 2.90
C ASP A 53 -4.03 -7.23 4.29
N GLY A 54 -4.60 -6.17 4.85
CA GLY A 54 -5.13 -6.14 6.20
C GLY A 54 -4.09 -6.17 7.33
N ALA A 55 -2.79 -6.26 7.02
CA ALA A 55 -1.74 -6.29 8.04
C ALA A 55 -1.62 -4.93 8.74
N VAL A 56 -1.56 -4.95 10.07
CA VAL A 56 -1.37 -3.76 10.89
C VAL A 56 0.10 -3.59 11.24
N PHE A 57 0.66 -2.46 10.83
CA PHE A 57 2.03 -2.04 11.10
C PHE A 57 2.05 -0.91 12.12
N ARG A 58 3.19 -0.74 12.78
CA ARG A 58 3.35 0.34 13.77
C ARG A 58 3.43 1.72 13.10
N THR A 59 3.92 1.78 11.86
CA THR A 59 4.09 3.02 11.09
C THR A 59 3.95 2.77 9.59
N THR A 60 3.62 3.82 8.84
CA THR A 60 3.58 3.80 7.36
C THR A 60 4.93 3.41 6.75
N ALA A 61 6.04 3.83 7.36
CA ALA A 61 7.38 3.45 6.92
C ALA A 61 7.64 1.94 7.06
N GLN A 62 7.11 1.31 8.10
CA GLN A 62 7.21 -0.14 8.28
C GLN A 62 6.38 -0.89 7.24
N ALA A 63 5.16 -0.42 6.95
CA ALA A 63 4.33 -0.97 5.88
C ALA A 63 5.03 -0.86 4.51
N ALA A 64 5.58 0.32 4.20
CA ALA A 64 6.32 0.55 2.95
C ALA A 64 7.57 -0.33 2.85
N ARG A 65 8.28 -0.56 3.96
CA ARG A 65 9.43 -1.48 4.00
C ARG A 65 9.01 -2.91 3.67
N ALA A 66 7.96 -3.42 4.32
CA ALA A 66 7.45 -4.76 4.05
C ALA A 66 7.02 -4.92 2.57
N ALA A 67 6.41 -3.88 1.99
CA ALA A 67 6.06 -3.85 0.58
C ALA A 67 7.30 -3.92 -0.33
N ARG A 68 8.36 -3.16 -0.02
CA ARG A 68 9.64 -3.24 -0.76
C ARG A 68 10.25 -4.63 -0.69
N GLU A 69 10.28 -5.24 0.48
CA GLU A 69 10.83 -6.58 0.68
C GLU A 69 10.07 -7.63 -0.16
N ARG A 70 8.74 -7.49 -0.31
CA ARG A 70 7.93 -8.35 -1.21
C ARG A 70 8.33 -8.21 -2.67
N VAL A 71 8.52 -6.99 -3.16
CA VAL A 71 8.97 -6.74 -4.53
C VAL A 71 10.38 -7.30 -4.75
N SER A 72 11.30 -7.10 -3.81
CA SER A 72 12.66 -7.64 -3.90
C SER A 72 12.71 -9.17 -3.83
N ALA A 73 11.85 -9.80 -3.02
CA ALA A 73 11.74 -11.26 -2.95
C ALA A 73 11.12 -11.87 -4.22
N ARG A 74 10.28 -11.10 -4.93
CA ARG A 74 9.66 -11.52 -6.18
C ARG A 74 10.46 -11.15 -7.42
N ALA A 75 11.43 -10.24 -7.31
CA ALA A 75 12.36 -9.92 -8.38
C ALA A 75 12.97 -11.25 -8.86
N PRO A 76 12.64 -11.70 -10.08
CA PRO A 76 13.15 -12.96 -10.57
C PRO A 76 14.67 -12.83 -10.58
N SER A 77 15.34 -13.78 -9.95
CA SER A 77 16.68 -14.13 -10.39
C SER A 77 16.57 -14.32 -11.90
N THR A 78 17.14 -13.40 -12.67
CA THR A 78 17.17 -13.38 -14.13
C THR A 78 18.08 -14.48 -14.68
N ALA A 79 17.94 -15.70 -14.14
CA ALA A 79 18.66 -16.89 -14.53
C ALA A 79 17.69 -18.05 -14.79
N ARG A 80 16.79 -17.88 -15.77
CA ARG A 80 16.73 -18.76 -16.95
C ARG A 80 15.62 -18.30 -17.91
N PRO A 81 15.94 -18.08 -19.20
CA PRO A 81 14.90 -18.10 -20.21
C PRO A 81 14.35 -19.52 -20.26
N ASP A 82 13.05 -19.68 -20.07
CA ASP A 82 12.37 -20.95 -20.23
C ASP A 82 12.51 -21.40 -21.70
N ARG A 83 13.49 -22.27 -21.92
CA ARG A 83 13.82 -22.90 -23.20
C ARG A 83 12.85 -24.02 -23.57
N ALA A 84 11.69 -24.14 -22.92
CA ALA A 84 10.77 -25.27 -23.08
C ALA A 84 9.57 -25.02 -24.00
N ARG A 85 9.68 -24.15 -25.02
CA ARG A 85 8.64 -24.00 -26.07
C ARG A 85 9.12 -24.22 -27.52
N LEU A 86 10.25 -24.91 -27.72
CA LEU A 86 10.76 -25.28 -29.05
C LEU A 86 11.01 -26.80 -29.19
N ARG A 87 10.05 -27.62 -28.75
CA ARG A 87 10.01 -29.06 -29.08
C ARG A 87 8.63 -29.52 -29.53
N ARG A 88 8.06 -28.81 -30.50
CA ARG A 88 7.02 -29.36 -31.38
C ARG A 88 6.93 -28.54 -32.66
N ALA A 89 7.62 -28.99 -33.68
CA ALA A 89 7.28 -28.86 -35.09
C ALA A 89 8.05 -29.96 -35.83
#